data_AF-A0A401UZ15-F1
#
_entry.id   AF-A0A401UZ15-F1
#
_cell.length_a   1.000
_cell.length_b   1.000
_cell.length_c   1.000
_cell.angle_alpha   90.00
_cell.angle_beta   90.00
_cell.angle_gamma   90.00
#
_symmetry.space_group_name_H-M   'P 1'
#
loop_
_entity.id
_entity.type
_entity.pdbx_description
1 polymer ?
#
loop_
_entity_poly.entity_id
_entity_poly.type
_entity_poly.pdbx_seq_one_letter_code
_entity_poly.pdbx_strand_id
1 'polypeptide(L)'
;MPAGDQASAPRGPRRRGVVAPTGPLSADALVALQRTAGNRAARQAVRRQPSPTTAHPVVQRAPYGLDLPTSRTAYVDQAAQLYRSKKDLPLEDFVKAVMTTIAGELKAAGVPLFAWTLVTDAGAAGSFDSETWKVKINTASFTSGDTPPRVLGDLDPQEVTEVVGTLYHESRHADQDVVVLRSLLAQKQTPAQIHATTKIPVAVVEAVRATTYAKPLDADQVAHAERMFDVMYGKHKELLTLLMQHSDAFTGLDTLAQPGSVLADGAPHVAVFTTWQTDVLRPKLTAMAAAKRPTTTEKTLRERLQAIDTAIARLSAAWTKVTRAKRPVASDTSAVRTQAGKLRDAVLAAYRGLEGEADAFRVEAQVKAAFATKLAKR
;
A
#
# COMPACT_ATOMS: atom_id res chain seq x y z
N MET A 1 3.86 -79.33 -7.83
CA MET A 1 4.77 -79.31 -6.67
C MET A 1 5.96 -78.45 -7.04
N PRO A 2 6.42 -77.54 -6.16
CA PRO A 2 6.51 -76.12 -6.51
C PRO A 2 7.91 -75.50 -6.34
N ALA A 3 8.15 -74.36 -7.00
CA ALA A 3 8.74 -73.13 -6.45
C ALA A 3 8.99 -72.12 -7.59
N GLY A 4 8.61 -70.87 -7.39
CA GLY A 4 8.84 -69.78 -8.34
C GLY A 4 8.46 -68.45 -7.73
N ASP A 5 9.37 -67.93 -6.90
CA ASP A 5 9.31 -66.63 -6.22
C ASP A 5 9.04 -65.46 -7.18
N GLN A 6 8.06 -64.62 -6.84
CA GLN A 6 7.99 -63.24 -7.33
C GLN A 6 8.19 -62.28 -6.15
N ALA A 7 9.35 -61.61 -6.15
CA ALA A 7 9.69 -60.55 -5.22
C ALA A 7 8.77 -59.33 -5.43
N SER A 8 7.97 -59.02 -4.42
CA SER A 8 7.18 -57.79 -4.35
C SER A 8 8.09 -56.62 -3.94
N ALA A 9 8.12 -55.57 -4.76
CA ALA A 9 8.84 -54.33 -4.48
C ALA A 9 8.29 -53.60 -3.23
N PRO A 10 9.13 -52.85 -2.48
CA PRO A 10 8.72 -52.19 -1.25
C PRO A 10 7.73 -51.04 -1.54
N ARG A 11 6.58 -51.07 -0.86
CA ARG A 11 5.60 -49.97 -0.87
C ARG A 11 6.25 -48.73 -0.23
N GLY A 12 6.51 -47.72 -1.06
CA GLY A 12 6.99 -46.41 -0.61
C GLY A 12 6.01 -45.70 0.34
N PRO A 13 6.49 -44.72 1.11
CA PRO A 13 5.71 -44.03 2.13
C PRO A 13 4.52 -43.29 1.51
N ARG A 14 3.32 -43.56 2.04
CA ARG A 14 2.08 -42.83 1.71
C ARG A 14 2.27 -41.34 1.99
N ARG A 15 2.31 -40.51 0.94
CA ARG A 15 2.24 -39.05 1.02
C ARG A 15 0.98 -38.66 1.79
N ARG A 16 1.14 -38.07 2.98
CA ARG A 16 0.05 -37.35 3.67
C ARG A 16 -0.41 -36.22 2.76
N GLY A 17 -1.69 -36.22 2.41
CA GLY A 17 -2.31 -35.13 1.65
C GLY A 17 -2.17 -33.82 2.41
N VAL A 18 -1.54 -32.85 1.77
CA VAL A 18 -1.54 -31.46 2.21
C VAL A 18 -2.97 -30.96 2.01
N VAL A 19 -3.71 -30.76 3.10
CA VAL A 19 -5.02 -30.12 3.06
C VAL A 19 -4.80 -28.65 2.68
N ALA A 20 -5.33 -28.23 1.53
CA ALA A 20 -5.25 -26.85 1.08
C ALA A 20 -6.10 -25.94 2.00
N PRO A 21 -5.65 -24.71 2.31
CA PRO A 21 -6.45 -23.76 3.09
C PRO A 21 -7.72 -23.36 2.31
N THR A 22 -8.89 -23.47 2.92
CA THR A 22 -10.21 -23.25 2.29
C THR A 22 -10.87 -21.91 2.64
N GLY A 23 -10.13 -20.91 3.12
CA GLY A 23 -10.66 -19.59 3.50
C GLY A 23 -10.24 -18.44 2.57
N PRO A 24 -11.03 -17.34 2.48
CA PRO A 24 -10.64 -16.10 1.79
C PRO A 24 -9.36 -15.47 2.39
N LEU A 25 -8.50 -14.90 1.54
CA LEU A 25 -7.24 -14.20 1.74
C LEU A 25 -7.67 -12.75 1.72
N SER A 26 -7.27 -12.07 2.77
CA SER A 26 -7.59 -10.67 2.95
C SER A 26 -6.91 -9.80 1.90
N ALA A 27 -7.50 -8.62 1.67
CA ALA A 27 -6.93 -7.55 0.85
C ALA A 27 -5.55 -7.10 1.36
N ASP A 28 -5.19 -7.51 2.57
CA ASP A 28 -4.02 -7.11 3.32
C ASP A 28 -2.96 -8.21 3.41
N ALA A 29 -3.34 -9.49 3.36
CA ALA A 29 -2.46 -10.56 2.90
C ALA A 29 -1.99 -10.27 1.48
N LEU A 30 -2.82 -9.59 0.68
CA LEU A 30 -2.47 -9.22 -0.67
C LEU A 30 -1.42 -8.12 -0.74
N VAL A 31 -1.58 -7.01 -0.01
CA VAL A 31 -0.62 -5.89 -0.07
C VAL A 31 0.59 -6.09 0.80
N ALA A 32 0.52 -6.83 1.90
CA ALA A 32 1.73 -7.33 2.54
C ALA A 32 2.51 -8.23 1.58
N LEU A 33 1.85 -9.17 0.93
CA LEU A 33 2.52 -10.01 -0.07
C LEU A 33 2.99 -9.20 -1.29
N GLN A 34 2.37 -8.03 -1.58
CA GLN A 34 2.82 -7.08 -2.60
C GLN A 34 3.90 -6.07 -2.12
N ARG A 35 3.96 -5.73 -0.82
CA ARG A 35 4.98 -4.88 -0.18
C ARG A 35 6.25 -5.68 0.18
N THR A 36 6.11 -6.97 0.45
CA THR A 36 7.14 -7.82 1.07
C THR A 36 7.65 -8.94 0.15
N ALA A 37 6.84 -9.45 -0.81
CA ALA A 37 7.23 -10.55 -1.73
C ALA A 37 6.94 -10.26 -3.22
N GLY A 38 6.57 -9.01 -3.54
CA GLY A 38 6.20 -8.56 -4.88
C GLY A 38 4.81 -9.01 -5.35
N ASN A 39 4.29 -8.30 -6.35
CA ASN A 39 2.89 -8.42 -6.77
C ASN A 39 2.45 -9.79 -7.30
N ARG A 40 3.40 -10.66 -7.65
CA ARG A 40 3.12 -12.00 -8.17
C ARG A 40 2.83 -13.03 -7.06
N ALA A 41 3.44 -12.89 -5.88
CA ALA A 41 3.04 -13.66 -4.70
C ALA A 41 1.62 -13.26 -4.25
N ALA A 42 1.31 -11.95 -4.26
CA ALA A 42 -0.03 -11.41 -3.97
C ALA A 42 -1.13 -12.06 -4.81
N ARG A 43 -0.86 -12.30 -6.10
CA ARG A 43 -1.83 -12.80 -7.09
C ARG A 43 -2.02 -14.34 -7.11
N GLN A 44 -1.01 -15.15 -6.83
CA GLN A 44 -1.20 -16.62 -6.66
C GLN A 44 -2.14 -16.94 -5.50
N ALA A 45 -2.17 -16.05 -4.51
CA ALA A 45 -3.09 -16.06 -3.39
C ALA A 45 -4.54 -15.72 -3.84
N VAL A 46 -4.73 -14.67 -4.66
CA VAL A 46 -6.07 -14.22 -5.16
C VAL A 46 -6.82 -15.25 -5.99
N ARG A 47 -6.15 -15.99 -6.90
CA ARG A 47 -6.80 -16.86 -7.89
C ARG A 47 -7.67 -18.00 -7.32
N ARG A 48 -7.66 -18.21 -5.99
CA ARG A 48 -8.39 -19.29 -5.32
C ARG A 48 -9.68 -18.83 -4.62
N GLN A 49 -10.16 -17.58 -4.77
CA GLN A 49 -11.25 -17.04 -3.93
C GLN A 49 -12.33 -16.17 -4.62
N PRO A 50 -13.56 -16.15 -4.04
CA PRO A 50 -14.67 -15.29 -4.47
C PRO A 50 -14.63 -13.88 -3.82
N SER A 51 -14.99 -12.83 -4.59
CA SER A 51 -14.93 -11.41 -4.18
C SER A 51 -16.07 -10.96 -3.25
N PRO A 52 -15.82 -10.10 -2.22
CA PRO A 52 -16.88 -9.48 -1.42
C PRO A 52 -17.25 -8.06 -1.89
N THR A 53 -18.55 -7.80 -1.90
CA THR A 53 -19.25 -6.60 -2.38
C THR A 53 -19.61 -5.62 -1.25
N THR A 54 -18.67 -4.83 -0.73
CA THR A 54 -19.01 -3.68 0.13
C THR A 54 -18.35 -2.42 -0.38
N ALA A 55 -19.12 -1.61 -1.12
CA ALA A 55 -18.70 -0.33 -1.66
C ALA A 55 -18.49 0.67 -0.51
N HIS A 56 -17.27 1.17 -0.38
CA HIS A 56 -16.97 2.31 0.48
C HIS A 56 -17.60 3.59 -0.10
N PRO A 57 -18.15 4.49 0.72
CA PRO A 57 -18.63 5.77 0.21
C PRO A 57 -17.43 6.59 -0.27
N VAL A 58 -17.18 6.55 -1.58
CA VAL A 58 -16.26 7.46 -2.24
C VAL A 58 -17.05 8.75 -2.45
N VAL A 59 -16.61 9.85 -1.84
CA VAL A 59 -17.13 11.18 -2.21
C VAL A 59 -16.79 11.38 -3.68
N GLN A 60 -17.81 11.43 -4.54
CA GLN A 60 -17.64 11.61 -5.96
C GLN A 60 -17.25 13.07 -6.24
N ARG A 61 -15.95 13.31 -6.29
CA ARG A 61 -15.35 14.61 -6.63
C ARG A 61 -15.15 14.75 -8.14
N ALA A 62 -15.09 16.00 -8.61
CA ALA A 62 -14.60 16.26 -9.96
C ALA A 62 -13.12 15.80 -10.06
N PRO A 63 -12.76 15.07 -11.14
CA PRO A 63 -11.38 14.63 -11.34
C PRO A 63 -10.47 15.84 -11.56
N TYR A 64 -9.23 15.74 -11.07
CA TYR A 64 -8.21 16.77 -11.21
C TYR A 64 -6.83 16.15 -11.40
N GLY A 65 -5.93 16.88 -12.07
CA GLY A 65 -4.56 16.44 -12.34
C GLY A 65 -4.51 15.01 -12.87
N LEU A 66 -3.78 14.12 -12.20
CA LEU A 66 -3.62 12.72 -12.61
C LEU A 66 -4.91 11.88 -12.49
N ASP A 67 -5.97 12.34 -11.84
CA ASP A 67 -7.28 11.67 -11.87
C ASP A 67 -8.10 12.00 -13.14
N LEU A 68 -7.61 12.89 -14.01
CA LEU A 68 -8.28 13.15 -15.28
C LEU A 68 -8.18 11.93 -16.21
N PRO A 69 -9.28 11.55 -16.90
CA PRO A 69 -9.26 10.46 -17.87
C PRO A 69 -8.21 10.63 -18.97
N THR A 70 -7.97 11.87 -19.40
CA THR A 70 -6.97 12.20 -20.42
C THR A 70 -5.54 11.91 -19.95
N SER A 71 -5.18 12.33 -18.74
CA SER A 71 -3.85 12.08 -18.16
C SER A 71 -3.59 10.58 -17.99
N ARG A 72 -4.58 9.84 -17.49
CA ARG A 72 -4.50 8.37 -17.40
C ARG A 72 -4.32 7.71 -18.76
N THR A 73 -5.07 8.16 -19.77
CA THR A 73 -5.04 7.56 -21.11
C THR A 73 -3.67 7.76 -21.76
N ALA A 74 -3.13 8.99 -21.73
CA ALA A 74 -1.81 9.28 -22.28
C ALA A 74 -0.71 8.40 -21.65
N TYR A 75 -0.72 8.28 -20.32
CA TYR A 75 0.21 7.42 -19.59
C TYR A 75 0.06 5.95 -19.94
N VAL A 76 -1.17 5.41 -19.90
CA VAL A 76 -1.45 4.01 -20.19
C VAL A 76 -1.09 3.64 -21.63
N ASP A 77 -1.35 4.54 -22.58
CA ASP A 77 -1.02 4.32 -24.00
C ASP A 77 0.49 4.24 -24.21
N GLN A 78 1.26 5.16 -23.63
CA GLN A 78 2.72 5.12 -23.67
C GLN A 78 3.27 3.82 -23.05
N ALA A 79 2.81 3.49 -21.84
CA ALA A 79 3.26 2.28 -21.15
C ALA A 79 2.95 1.01 -21.96
N ALA A 80 1.73 0.91 -22.52
CA ALA A 80 1.32 -0.25 -23.31
C ALA A 80 2.08 -0.34 -24.65
N GLN A 81 2.39 0.78 -25.29
CA GLN A 81 3.20 0.83 -26.50
C GLN A 81 4.62 0.33 -26.23
N LEU A 82 5.28 0.84 -25.18
CA LEU A 82 6.63 0.40 -24.80
C LEU A 82 6.65 -1.09 -24.47
N TYR A 83 5.72 -1.56 -23.64
CA TYR A 83 5.66 -2.97 -23.27
C TYR A 83 5.44 -3.90 -24.46
N ARG A 84 4.70 -3.49 -25.51
CA ARG A 84 4.51 -4.31 -26.71
C ARG A 84 5.71 -4.30 -27.65
N SER A 85 6.33 -3.14 -27.84
CA SER A 85 7.29 -2.92 -28.94
C SER A 85 8.75 -2.95 -28.52
N LYS A 86 9.06 -2.87 -27.22
CA LYS A 86 10.42 -2.71 -26.70
C LYS A 86 10.70 -3.67 -25.54
N LYS A 87 10.65 -4.98 -25.80
CA LYS A 87 10.89 -6.02 -24.78
C LYS A 87 12.30 -5.98 -24.19
N ASP A 88 13.30 -5.61 -24.99
CA ASP A 88 14.69 -5.52 -24.53
C ASP A 88 15.02 -4.16 -23.86
N LEU A 89 14.02 -3.29 -23.64
CA LEU A 89 14.22 -2.01 -22.97
C LEU A 89 14.65 -2.23 -21.52
N PRO A 90 15.77 -1.65 -21.07
CA PRO A 90 16.13 -1.67 -19.65
C PRO A 90 14.99 -1.14 -18.79
N LEU A 91 14.75 -1.78 -17.65
CA LEU A 91 13.64 -1.42 -16.78
C LEU A 91 13.73 0.04 -16.30
N GLU A 92 14.93 0.54 -16.05
CA GLU A 92 15.18 1.94 -15.73
C GLU A 92 14.73 2.89 -16.86
N ASP A 93 15.02 2.55 -18.11
CA ASP A 93 14.60 3.34 -19.27
C ASP A 93 13.09 3.28 -19.47
N PHE A 94 12.45 2.15 -19.19
CA PHE A 94 10.99 2.04 -19.16
C PHE A 94 10.39 2.98 -18.10
N VAL A 95 10.87 2.91 -16.86
CA VAL A 95 10.43 3.78 -15.76
C VAL A 95 10.63 5.24 -16.15
N LYS A 96 11.82 5.62 -16.63
CA LYS A 96 12.13 6.99 -17.07
C LYS A 96 11.16 7.48 -18.14
N ALA A 97 10.86 6.66 -19.13
CA ALA A 97 9.96 7.04 -20.22
C ALA A 97 8.53 7.30 -19.71
N VAL A 98 7.99 6.43 -18.86
CA VAL A 98 6.62 6.61 -18.34
C VAL A 98 6.53 7.70 -17.26
N MET A 99 7.58 7.89 -16.45
CA MET A 99 7.70 9.02 -15.52
C MET A 99 7.83 10.36 -16.25
N THR A 100 8.41 10.38 -17.45
CA THR A 100 8.44 11.58 -18.31
C THR A 100 7.02 11.96 -18.77
N THR A 101 6.17 10.98 -19.11
CA THR A 101 4.76 11.23 -19.41
C THR A 101 4.03 11.80 -18.20
N ILE A 102 4.21 11.20 -17.02
CA ILE A 102 3.64 11.71 -15.76
C ILE A 102 4.10 13.15 -15.48
N ALA A 103 5.40 13.44 -15.64
CA ALA A 103 5.95 14.77 -15.43
C ALA A 103 5.31 15.82 -16.37
N GLY A 104 5.03 15.44 -17.62
CA GLY A 104 4.29 16.27 -18.57
C GLY A 104 2.87 16.61 -18.08
N GLU A 105 2.13 15.58 -17.64
CA GLU A 105 0.77 15.75 -17.11
C GLU A 105 0.74 16.59 -15.83
N LEU A 106 1.68 16.34 -14.91
CA LEU A 106 1.81 17.10 -13.65
C LEU A 106 2.15 18.56 -13.92
N LYS A 107 3.10 18.83 -14.82
CA LYS A 107 3.44 20.20 -15.21
C LYS A 107 2.24 20.92 -15.82
N ALA A 108 1.46 20.25 -16.67
CA ALA A 108 0.23 20.82 -17.25
C ALA A 108 -0.84 21.11 -16.19
N ALA A 109 -0.87 20.34 -15.10
CA ALA A 109 -1.74 20.58 -13.94
C ALA A 109 -1.19 21.63 -12.95
N GLY A 110 -0.01 22.20 -13.20
CA GLY A 110 0.63 23.18 -12.31
C GLY A 110 1.35 22.56 -11.11
N VAL A 111 1.60 21.25 -11.13
CA VAL A 111 2.32 20.53 -10.07
C VAL A 111 3.84 20.67 -10.30
N PRO A 112 4.62 21.15 -9.32
CA PRO A 112 6.07 21.20 -9.42
C PRO A 112 6.66 19.81 -9.63
N LEU A 113 7.62 19.70 -10.55
CA LEU A 113 8.30 18.43 -10.82
C LEU A 113 9.00 17.91 -9.55
N PHE A 114 8.88 16.61 -9.32
CA PHE A 114 9.58 15.89 -8.26
C PHE A 114 10.79 15.13 -8.81
N ALA A 115 11.76 14.87 -7.94
CA ALA A 115 12.85 13.96 -8.25
C ALA A 115 12.39 12.50 -8.13
N TRP A 116 13.00 11.58 -8.85
CA TRP A 116 12.76 10.16 -8.62
C TRP A 116 14.05 9.35 -8.66
N THR A 117 14.04 8.16 -8.06
CA THR A 117 15.20 7.27 -8.03
C THR A 117 14.76 5.81 -7.93
N LEU A 118 15.57 4.92 -8.48
CA LEU A 118 15.43 3.49 -8.25
C LEU A 118 16.18 3.11 -6.98
N VAL A 119 15.58 2.21 -6.19
CA VAL A 119 16.16 1.62 -4.99
C VAL A 119 15.94 0.12 -5.04
N THR A 120 16.67 -0.64 -4.21
CA THR A 120 16.53 -2.10 -4.12
C THR A 120 16.19 -2.58 -2.71
N ASP A 121 16.29 -1.69 -1.73
CA ASP A 121 16.24 -1.96 -0.29
C ASP A 121 15.10 -1.20 0.41
N ALA A 122 14.06 -0.82 -0.32
CA ALA A 122 12.88 -0.20 0.26
C ALA A 122 11.80 -1.23 0.64
N GLY A 123 11.13 -1.00 1.77
CA GLY A 123 10.02 -1.85 2.25
C GLY A 123 8.72 -1.75 1.45
N ALA A 124 8.71 -1.06 0.31
CA ALA A 124 7.56 -0.90 -0.58
C ALA A 124 8.00 -0.79 -2.04
N ALA A 125 7.10 -1.13 -2.97
CA ALA A 125 7.34 -1.05 -4.42
C ALA A 125 7.54 0.40 -4.92
N GLY A 126 6.97 1.36 -4.20
CA GLY A 126 7.13 2.78 -4.43
C GLY A 126 6.90 3.55 -3.12
N SER A 127 7.44 4.76 -3.04
CA SER A 127 7.09 5.72 -2.01
C SER A 127 7.32 7.14 -2.50
N PHE A 128 6.30 7.99 -2.40
CA PHE A 128 6.47 9.44 -2.46
C PHE A 128 6.79 10.01 -1.07
N ASP A 129 7.83 10.84 -1.02
CA ASP A 129 8.25 11.57 0.17
C ASP A 129 8.05 13.07 -0.06
N SER A 130 7.06 13.63 0.63
CA SER A 130 6.70 15.04 0.57
C SER A 130 7.79 15.97 1.14
N GLU A 131 8.59 15.49 2.10
CA GLU A 131 9.66 16.29 2.73
C GLU A 131 10.84 16.49 1.79
N THR A 132 11.14 15.47 0.98
CA THR A 132 12.22 15.55 -0.03
C THR A 132 11.71 15.81 -1.45
N TRP A 133 10.38 15.88 -1.62
CA TRP A 133 9.67 16.00 -2.90
C TRP A 133 10.20 14.98 -3.92
N LYS A 134 10.23 13.70 -3.52
CA LYS A 134 10.92 12.64 -4.24
C LYS A 134 10.13 11.32 -4.26
N VAL A 135 10.08 10.66 -5.40
CA VAL A 135 9.58 9.28 -5.55
C VAL A 135 10.76 8.30 -5.49
N LYS A 136 10.68 7.30 -4.61
CA LYS A 136 11.58 6.13 -4.61
C LYS A 136 10.83 4.96 -5.20
N ILE A 137 11.49 4.18 -6.06
CA ILE A 137 10.88 3.09 -6.82
C ILE A 137 11.70 1.83 -6.56
N ASN A 138 11.10 0.82 -5.93
CA ASN A 138 11.79 -0.43 -5.66
C ASN A 138 11.62 -1.44 -6.80
N THR A 139 12.64 -1.54 -7.66
CA THR A 139 12.58 -2.47 -8.80
C THR A 139 12.65 -3.93 -8.38
N ALA A 140 13.24 -4.23 -7.21
CA ALA A 140 13.27 -5.60 -6.69
C ALA A 140 11.86 -6.10 -6.32
N SER A 141 10.92 -5.20 -6.02
CA SER A 141 9.52 -5.55 -5.73
C SER A 141 8.67 -5.82 -6.98
N PHE A 142 9.22 -5.63 -8.19
CA PHE A 142 8.45 -5.70 -9.45
C PHE A 142 8.31 -7.11 -10.02
N THR A 143 9.13 -8.06 -9.55
CA THR A 143 8.96 -9.47 -9.86
C THR A 143 8.84 -10.28 -8.58
N SER A 144 8.25 -11.47 -8.66
CA SER A 144 8.42 -12.48 -7.59
C SER A 144 9.49 -13.52 -7.90
N GLY A 145 10.26 -13.34 -8.98
CA GLY A 145 11.44 -14.16 -9.21
C GLY A 145 12.54 -13.83 -8.20
N ASP A 146 13.40 -14.82 -7.93
CA ASP A 146 14.58 -14.63 -7.06
C ASP A 146 15.64 -13.70 -7.69
N THR A 147 15.47 -13.37 -8.97
CA THR A 147 16.37 -12.48 -9.71
C THR A 147 15.61 -11.20 -10.08
N PRO A 148 16.13 -10.02 -9.72
CA PRO A 148 15.54 -8.75 -10.12
C PRO A 148 15.44 -8.63 -11.65
N PRO A 149 14.34 -8.07 -12.18
CA PRO A 149 14.13 -7.92 -13.61
C PRO A 149 15.08 -6.84 -14.16
N ARG A 150 15.74 -7.12 -15.28
CA ARG A 150 16.70 -6.20 -15.90
C ARG A 150 16.07 -5.46 -17.08
N VAL A 151 15.29 -6.17 -17.88
CA VAL A 151 14.59 -5.61 -19.05
C VAL A 151 13.09 -5.81 -18.92
N LEU A 152 12.34 -5.03 -19.69
CA LEU A 152 10.88 -5.02 -19.66
C LEU A 152 10.26 -6.37 -20.06
N GLY A 153 10.95 -7.16 -20.88
CA GLY A 153 10.57 -8.51 -21.28
C GLY A 153 10.67 -9.56 -20.17
N ASP A 154 11.39 -9.28 -19.09
CA ASP A 154 11.50 -10.18 -17.93
C ASP A 154 10.20 -10.20 -17.10
N LEU A 155 9.36 -9.17 -17.24
CA LEU A 155 8.11 -9.02 -16.51
C LEU A 155 6.95 -9.67 -17.27
N ASP A 156 6.14 -10.46 -16.55
CA ASP A 156 4.86 -10.92 -17.09
C ASP A 156 3.84 -9.75 -17.20
N PRO A 157 2.75 -9.89 -17.99
CA PRO A 157 1.76 -8.82 -18.16
C PRO A 157 1.19 -8.28 -16.85
N GLN A 158 1.06 -9.14 -15.85
CA GLN A 158 0.53 -8.79 -14.56
C GLN A 158 1.58 -8.05 -13.71
N GLU A 159 2.84 -8.43 -13.78
CA GLU A 159 3.95 -7.75 -13.10
C GLU A 159 4.12 -6.33 -13.66
N VAL A 160 4.18 -6.15 -14.98
CA VAL A 160 4.27 -4.79 -15.57
C VAL A 160 3.03 -3.94 -15.27
N THR A 161 1.83 -4.54 -15.19
CA THR A 161 0.61 -3.81 -14.79
C THR A 161 0.78 -3.18 -13.40
N GLU A 162 1.53 -3.84 -12.52
CA GLU A 162 1.76 -3.36 -11.17
C GLU A 162 2.79 -2.25 -11.12
N VAL A 163 3.88 -2.40 -11.87
CA VAL A 163 4.84 -1.30 -12.07
C VAL A 163 4.10 -0.05 -12.54
N VAL A 164 3.30 -0.19 -13.60
CA VAL A 164 2.53 0.92 -14.18
C VAL A 164 1.57 1.53 -13.16
N GLY A 165 0.89 0.72 -12.34
CA GLY A 165 0.01 1.21 -11.28
C GLY A 165 0.77 1.94 -10.17
N THR A 166 1.83 1.35 -9.63
CA THR A 166 2.63 1.90 -8.53
C THR A 166 3.23 3.25 -8.91
N LEU A 167 3.85 3.38 -10.09
CA LEU A 167 4.44 4.66 -10.52
C LEU A 167 3.38 5.78 -10.58
N TYR A 168 2.18 5.46 -11.04
CA TYR A 168 1.08 6.41 -11.11
C TYR A 168 0.51 6.75 -9.72
N HIS A 169 0.43 5.75 -8.83
CA HIS A 169 0.03 5.92 -7.43
C HIS A 169 0.94 6.90 -6.70
N GLU A 170 2.25 6.65 -6.69
CA GLU A 170 3.20 7.52 -5.97
C GLU A 170 3.19 8.94 -6.53
N SER A 171 3.07 9.07 -7.86
CA SER A 171 2.98 10.38 -8.52
C SER A 171 1.70 11.14 -8.19
N ARG A 172 0.61 10.42 -7.87
CA ARG A 172 -0.67 11.02 -7.47
C ARG A 172 -0.56 11.72 -6.12
N HIS A 173 0.30 11.27 -5.22
CA HIS A 173 0.52 11.97 -3.95
C HIS A 173 1.10 13.38 -4.14
N ALA A 174 1.96 13.60 -5.14
CA ALA A 174 2.46 14.96 -5.44
C ALA A 174 1.33 15.92 -5.87
N ASP A 175 0.37 15.43 -6.67
CA ASP A 175 -0.81 16.18 -7.10
C ASP A 175 -1.77 16.48 -5.92
N GLN A 176 -1.96 15.49 -5.04
CA GLN A 176 -2.73 15.65 -3.81
C GLN A 176 -2.10 16.70 -2.87
N ASP A 177 -0.78 16.67 -2.70
CA ASP A 177 -0.06 17.67 -1.92
C ASP A 177 -0.21 19.07 -2.48
N VAL A 178 -0.20 19.24 -3.81
CA VAL A 178 -0.47 20.56 -4.42
C VAL A 178 -1.87 21.05 -4.08
N VAL A 179 -2.87 20.17 -4.02
CA VAL A 179 -4.22 20.55 -3.56
C VAL A 179 -4.23 20.99 -2.09
N VAL A 180 -3.48 20.31 -1.21
CA VAL A 180 -3.27 20.73 0.18
C VAL A 180 -2.60 22.10 0.25
N LEU A 181 -1.48 22.29 -0.46
CA LEU A 181 -0.73 23.54 -0.49
C LEU A 181 -1.57 24.71 -0.99
N ARG A 182 -2.36 24.51 -2.06
CA ARG A 182 -3.28 25.53 -2.59
C ARG A 182 -4.34 25.92 -1.56
N SER A 183 -4.88 24.97 -0.81
CA SER A 183 -5.84 25.24 0.27
C SER A 183 -5.20 26.07 1.39
N LEU A 184 -4.00 25.70 1.85
CA LEU A 184 -3.28 26.44 2.90
C LEU A 184 -2.89 27.86 2.45
N LEU A 185 -2.47 28.04 1.20
CA LEU A 185 -2.18 29.36 0.62
C LEU A 185 -3.44 30.24 0.51
N ALA A 186 -4.59 29.64 0.19
CA ALA A 186 -5.88 30.36 0.17
C ALA A 186 -6.26 30.86 1.58
N GLN A 187 -5.88 30.12 2.63
CA GLN A 187 -5.99 30.51 4.04
C GLN A 187 -4.91 31.52 4.48
N LYS A 188 -4.18 32.11 3.54
CA LYS A 188 -3.15 33.14 3.78
C LYS A 188 -1.95 32.65 4.61
N GLN A 189 -1.71 31.35 4.69
CA GLN A 189 -0.48 30.85 5.28
C GLN A 189 0.72 31.20 4.39
N THR A 190 1.83 31.60 5.02
CA THR A 190 3.08 31.85 4.32
C THR A 190 3.80 30.54 4.00
N PRO A 191 4.67 30.51 2.97
CA PRO A 191 5.48 29.32 2.66
C PRO A 191 6.29 28.80 3.85
N ALA A 192 6.77 29.67 4.74
CA ALA A 192 7.46 29.27 5.96
C ALA A 192 6.53 28.58 6.97
N GLN A 193 5.29 29.07 7.15
CA GLN A 193 4.29 28.44 8.01
C GLN A 193 3.85 27.07 7.48
N ILE A 194 3.65 26.97 6.17
CA ILE A 194 3.31 25.72 5.51
C ILE A 194 4.45 24.71 5.69
N HIS A 195 5.70 25.08 5.38
CA HIS A 195 6.85 24.22 5.60
C HIS A 195 6.99 23.77 7.06
N ALA A 196 6.78 24.67 8.03
CA ALA A 196 6.89 24.32 9.44
C ALA A 196 5.96 23.17 9.85
N THR A 197 4.76 23.12 9.25
CA THR A 197 3.71 22.13 9.57
C THR A 197 3.79 20.88 8.70
N THR A 198 4.05 21.00 7.40
CA THR A 198 4.04 19.87 6.45
C THR A 198 5.41 19.29 6.16
N LYS A 199 6.49 20.02 6.49
CA LYS A 199 7.88 19.72 6.10
C LYS A 199 8.15 19.71 4.60
N ILE A 200 7.15 19.98 3.76
CA ILE A 200 7.32 20.17 2.30
C ILE A 200 8.33 21.30 2.06
N PRO A 201 9.29 21.14 1.13
CA PRO A 201 10.31 22.16 0.87
C PRO A 201 9.70 23.52 0.54
N VAL A 202 10.23 24.60 1.14
CA VAL A 202 9.77 25.98 0.89
C VAL A 202 9.75 26.30 -0.61
N ALA A 203 10.76 25.84 -1.37
CA ALA A 203 10.83 26.04 -2.82
C ALA A 203 9.64 25.43 -3.58
N VAL A 204 9.11 24.29 -3.12
CA VAL A 204 7.92 23.66 -3.72
C VAL A 204 6.68 24.50 -3.40
N VAL A 205 6.52 24.95 -2.16
CA VAL A 205 5.41 25.81 -1.76
C VAL A 205 5.42 27.14 -2.53
N GLU A 206 6.61 27.71 -2.72
CA GLU A 206 6.83 28.91 -3.53
C GLU A 206 6.47 28.70 -5.01
N ALA A 207 6.86 27.57 -5.59
CA ALA A 207 6.47 27.21 -6.95
C ALA A 207 4.96 27.08 -7.08
N VAL A 208 4.29 26.41 -6.13
CA VAL A 208 2.82 26.30 -6.11
C VAL A 208 2.16 27.67 -5.98
N ARG A 209 2.71 28.58 -5.16
CA ARG A 209 2.21 29.95 -5.00
C ARG A 209 2.35 30.79 -6.28
N ALA A 210 3.44 30.60 -7.01
CA ALA A 210 3.73 31.33 -8.25
C ALA A 210 2.90 30.80 -9.45
N THR A 211 2.42 29.56 -9.40
CA THR A 211 1.61 28.97 -10.46
C THR A 211 0.23 29.66 -10.58
N THR A 212 -0.10 30.10 -11.80
CA THR A 212 -1.47 30.54 -12.13
C THR A 212 -2.32 29.34 -12.51
N TYR A 213 -3.29 28.99 -11.67
CA TYR A 213 -4.22 27.90 -11.94
C TYR A 213 -5.43 28.39 -12.72
N ALA A 214 -5.84 27.64 -13.74
CA ALA A 214 -6.99 27.99 -14.57
C ALA A 214 -8.30 28.12 -13.79
N LYS A 215 -8.44 27.37 -12.69
CA LYS A 215 -9.61 27.39 -11.82
C LYS A 215 -9.19 27.42 -10.35
N PRO A 216 -9.89 28.18 -9.48
CA PRO A 216 -9.73 28.03 -8.03
C PRO A 216 -10.13 26.62 -7.59
N LEU A 217 -9.73 26.23 -6.38
CA LEU A 217 -10.25 25.00 -5.77
C LEU A 217 -11.75 25.16 -5.53
N ASP A 218 -12.52 24.14 -5.89
CA ASP A 218 -13.94 24.06 -5.50
C ASP A 218 -14.09 23.62 -4.03
N ALA A 219 -15.31 23.69 -3.51
CA ALA A 219 -15.59 23.36 -2.11
C ALA A 219 -15.26 21.91 -1.74
N ASP A 220 -15.47 20.97 -2.67
CA ASP A 220 -15.17 19.55 -2.45
C ASP A 220 -13.66 19.31 -2.41
N GLN A 221 -12.90 20.01 -3.25
CA GLN A 221 -11.44 19.99 -3.25
C GLN A 221 -10.86 20.62 -1.99
N VAL A 222 -11.43 21.72 -1.48
CA VAL A 222 -11.02 22.32 -0.20
C VAL A 222 -11.28 21.33 0.95
N ALA A 223 -12.47 20.74 1.01
CA ALA A 223 -12.79 19.76 2.05
C ALA A 223 -11.92 18.50 1.93
N HIS A 224 -11.58 18.07 0.71
CA HIS A 224 -10.65 16.97 0.46
C HIS A 224 -9.23 17.32 0.93
N ALA A 225 -8.74 18.52 0.63
CA ALA A 225 -7.46 19.03 1.08
C ALA A 225 -7.34 19.03 2.61
N GLU A 226 -8.38 19.51 3.31
CA GLU A 226 -8.44 19.50 4.77
C GLU A 226 -8.35 18.09 5.35
N ARG A 227 -9.15 17.15 4.80
CA ARG A 227 -9.10 15.76 5.22
C ARG A 227 -7.74 15.12 4.96
N MET A 228 -7.12 15.37 3.80
CA MET A 228 -5.77 14.88 3.51
C MET A 228 -4.74 15.48 4.46
N PHE A 229 -4.79 16.79 4.71
CA PHE A 229 -3.91 17.46 5.66
C PHE A 229 -4.00 16.83 7.04
N ASP A 230 -5.22 16.60 7.54
CA ASP A 230 -5.43 15.99 8.85
C ASP A 230 -4.74 14.64 8.97
N VAL A 231 -4.76 13.80 7.92
CA VAL A 231 -4.13 12.49 7.96
C VAL A 231 -2.62 12.53 7.70
N MET A 232 -2.14 13.36 6.78
CA MET A 232 -0.73 13.38 6.38
C MET A 232 0.15 14.18 7.34
N TYR A 233 -0.35 15.35 7.78
CA TYR A 233 0.47 16.35 8.49
C TYR A 233 -0.11 16.71 9.86
N GLY A 234 -1.42 16.60 10.01
CA GLY A 234 -2.19 17.13 11.10
C GLY A 234 -2.56 16.10 12.17
N LYS A 235 -3.81 16.22 12.65
CA LYS A 235 -4.30 15.57 13.86
C LYS A 235 -4.46 14.06 13.74
N HIS A 236 -4.34 13.41 12.59
CA HIS A 236 -4.63 11.98 12.40
C HIS A 236 -3.45 11.20 11.82
N LYS A 237 -2.25 11.79 11.84
CA LYS A 237 -1.04 11.20 11.26
C LYS A 237 -0.45 10.02 12.01
N GLU A 238 -0.94 9.71 13.20
CA GLU A 238 -0.32 8.71 14.08
C GLU A 238 -0.28 7.31 13.46
N LEU A 239 -1.26 6.95 12.62
CA LEU A 239 -1.25 5.70 11.87
C LEU A 239 -0.17 5.71 10.77
N LEU A 240 -0.02 6.82 10.04
CA LEU A 240 1.05 6.96 9.05
C LEU A 240 2.43 6.95 9.70
N THR A 241 2.58 7.65 10.83
CA THR A 241 3.83 7.62 11.62
C THR A 241 4.19 6.21 12.05
N LEU A 242 3.23 5.41 12.56
CA LEU A 242 3.47 4.00 12.87
C LEU A 242 3.99 3.23 11.64
N LEU A 243 3.30 3.39 10.51
CA LEU A 243 3.65 2.69 9.26
C LEU A 243 5.04 3.07 8.75
N MET A 244 5.42 4.34 8.85
CA MET A 244 6.71 4.86 8.40
C MET A 244 7.86 4.45 9.34
N GLN A 245 7.66 4.58 10.66
CA GLN A 245 8.73 4.37 11.65
C GLN A 245 8.96 2.90 11.99
N HIS A 246 7.98 2.03 11.75
CA HIS A 246 8.00 0.63 12.17
C HIS A 246 7.68 -0.34 11.04
N SER A 247 8.13 -0.04 9.82
CA SER A 247 7.93 -0.87 8.63
C SER A 247 8.47 -2.31 8.79
N ASP A 248 9.52 -2.49 9.57
CA ASP A 248 10.09 -3.78 9.97
C ASP A 248 9.11 -4.61 10.83
N ALA A 249 8.35 -3.96 11.73
CA ALA A 249 7.33 -4.63 12.55
C ALA A 249 6.19 -5.20 11.69
N PHE A 250 5.83 -4.53 10.60
CA PHE A 250 4.84 -5.05 9.64
C PHE A 250 5.37 -6.26 8.87
N THR A 251 6.62 -6.20 8.39
CA THR A 251 7.31 -7.35 7.79
C THR A 251 7.37 -8.54 8.75
N GLY A 252 7.62 -8.25 10.02
CA GLY A 252 7.57 -9.22 11.10
C GLY A 252 6.20 -9.88 11.30
N LEU A 253 5.11 -9.10 11.25
CA LEU A 253 3.74 -9.64 11.29
C LEU A 253 3.44 -10.56 10.10
N ASP A 254 3.88 -10.18 8.90
CA ASP A 254 3.69 -10.97 7.69
C ASP A 254 4.38 -12.31 7.79
N THR A 255 5.64 -12.28 8.22
CA THR A 255 6.46 -13.48 8.46
C THR A 255 5.83 -14.34 9.54
N LEU A 256 5.40 -13.73 10.65
CA LEU A 256 4.74 -14.41 11.75
C LEU A 256 3.44 -15.09 11.30
N ALA A 257 2.68 -14.48 10.40
CA ALA A 257 1.43 -15.03 9.88
C ALA A 257 1.63 -16.28 9.00
N GLN A 258 2.84 -16.54 8.49
CA GLN A 258 3.09 -17.68 7.62
C GLN A 258 3.10 -19.03 8.37
N PRO A 259 2.63 -20.12 7.74
CA PRO A 259 2.82 -21.46 8.27
C PRO A 259 4.30 -21.77 8.50
N GLY A 260 4.63 -22.36 9.65
CA GLY A 260 6.01 -22.74 9.98
C GLY A 260 6.91 -21.61 10.48
N SER A 261 6.39 -20.38 10.59
CA SER A 261 7.12 -19.25 11.18
C SER A 261 7.67 -19.56 12.57
N VAL A 262 8.89 -19.09 12.83
CA VAL A 262 9.56 -19.18 14.13
C VAL A 262 8.96 -18.12 15.04
N LEU A 263 8.25 -18.55 16.10
CA LEU A 263 7.55 -17.61 16.97
C LEU A 263 8.50 -16.71 17.76
N ALA A 264 9.73 -17.13 18.06
CA ALA A 264 10.67 -16.28 18.79
C ALA A 264 10.95 -14.96 18.06
N ASP A 265 11.04 -15.02 16.73
CA ASP A 265 11.36 -13.87 15.87
C ASP A 265 10.22 -12.82 15.86
N GLY A 266 8.98 -13.23 16.18
CA GLY A 266 7.84 -12.33 16.24
C GLY A 266 7.80 -11.42 17.49
N ALA A 267 8.56 -11.74 18.54
CA ALA A 267 8.52 -11.03 19.82
C ALA A 267 8.76 -9.51 19.72
N PRO A 268 9.86 -9.02 19.09
CA PRO A 268 10.10 -7.59 18.97
C PRO A 268 8.99 -6.87 18.20
N HIS A 269 8.45 -7.52 17.17
CA HIS A 269 7.40 -6.93 16.33
C HIS A 269 6.06 -6.82 17.07
N VAL A 270 5.65 -7.86 17.81
CA VAL A 270 4.46 -7.80 18.66
C VAL A 270 4.58 -6.69 19.72
N ALA A 271 5.77 -6.52 20.29
CA ALA A 271 6.03 -5.48 21.29
C ALA A 271 5.75 -4.07 20.73
N VAL A 272 6.20 -3.76 19.51
CA VAL A 272 5.94 -2.49 18.83
C VAL A 272 4.44 -2.17 18.78
N PHE A 273 3.61 -3.13 18.35
CA PHE A 273 2.16 -2.92 18.27
C PHE A 273 1.52 -2.76 19.65
N THR A 274 1.98 -3.49 20.67
CA THR A 274 1.43 -3.35 22.03
C THR A 274 1.80 -2.02 22.68
N THR A 275 3.02 -1.53 22.46
CA THR A 275 3.46 -0.21 22.92
C THR A 275 2.66 0.87 22.23
N TRP A 276 2.59 0.84 20.89
CA TRP A 276 1.79 1.82 20.14
C TRP A 276 0.31 1.78 20.51
N GLN A 277 -0.27 0.60 20.74
CA GLN A 277 -1.65 0.46 21.20
C GLN A 277 -1.89 1.24 22.50
N THR A 278 -0.97 1.09 23.45
CA THR A 278 -1.09 1.66 24.79
C THR A 278 -0.80 3.16 24.79
N ASP A 279 0.28 3.57 24.15
CA ASP A 279 0.82 4.92 24.27
C ASP A 279 0.16 5.90 23.30
N VAL A 280 -0.38 5.41 22.18
CA VAL A 280 -0.87 6.25 21.09
C VAL A 280 -2.32 5.93 20.73
N LEU A 281 -2.61 4.68 20.34
CA LEU A 281 -3.91 4.33 19.76
C LEU A 281 -5.08 4.48 20.74
N ARG A 282 -4.95 3.95 21.96
CA ARG A 282 -6.03 4.03 22.95
C ARG A 282 -6.29 5.46 23.44
N PRO A 283 -5.27 6.27 23.80
CA PRO A 283 -5.48 7.69 24.05
C PRO A 283 -6.18 8.40 22.90
N LYS A 284 -5.80 8.07 21.65
CA LYS A 284 -6.44 8.61 20.45
C LYS A 284 -7.91 8.25 20.34
N LEU A 285 -8.24 6.96 20.49
CA LEU A 285 -9.62 6.47 20.45
C LEU A 285 -10.49 7.12 21.54
N THR A 286 -9.95 7.28 22.74
CA THR A 286 -10.63 8.00 23.84
C THR A 286 -10.92 9.45 23.46
N ALA A 287 -9.92 10.17 22.92
CA ALA A 287 -10.11 11.56 22.48
C ALA A 287 -11.15 11.68 21.35
N MET A 288 -11.13 10.76 20.37
CA MET A 288 -12.11 10.72 19.28
C MET A 288 -13.52 10.34 19.77
N ALA A 289 -13.63 9.52 20.81
CA ALA A 289 -14.91 9.17 21.43
C ALA A 289 -15.51 10.34 22.21
N ALA A 290 -14.68 11.20 22.80
CA ALA A 290 -15.10 12.40 23.54
C ALA A 290 -15.47 13.60 22.64
N ALA A 291 -15.22 13.54 21.33
CA ALA A 291 -15.56 14.61 20.40
C ALA A 291 -17.08 14.86 20.36
N LYS A 292 -17.52 16.10 20.63
CA LYS A 292 -18.95 16.46 20.71
C LYS A 292 -19.71 16.34 19.39
N ARG A 293 -19.03 16.56 18.26
CA ARG A 293 -19.62 16.59 16.91
C ARG A 293 -18.66 15.98 15.88
N PRO A 294 -18.42 14.66 15.92
CA PRO A 294 -17.51 14.02 14.98
C PRO A 294 -18.13 14.01 13.58
N THR A 295 -17.33 14.37 12.59
CA THR A 295 -17.67 14.26 11.16
C THR A 295 -17.85 12.79 10.76
N THR A 296 -18.48 12.53 9.60
CA THR A 296 -18.59 11.17 9.05
C THR A 296 -17.20 10.53 8.87
N THR A 297 -16.24 11.28 8.34
CA THR A 297 -14.85 10.83 8.18
C THR A 297 -14.21 10.46 9.51
N GLU A 298 -14.39 11.27 10.55
CA GLU A 298 -13.84 10.97 11.88
C GLU A 298 -14.48 9.72 12.50
N LYS A 299 -15.79 9.50 12.28
CA LYS A 299 -16.46 8.25 12.70
C LYS A 299 -15.86 7.04 12.00
N THR A 300 -15.72 7.09 10.67
CA THR A 300 -15.15 6.00 9.88
C THR A 300 -13.68 5.74 10.23
N LEU A 301 -12.88 6.79 10.46
CA LEU A 301 -11.50 6.64 10.93
C LEU A 301 -11.47 5.98 12.31
N ARG A 302 -12.31 6.43 13.25
CA ARG A 302 -12.41 5.83 14.58
C ARG A 302 -12.74 4.34 14.51
N GLU A 303 -13.71 3.95 13.69
CA GLU A 303 -14.09 2.54 13.51
C GLU A 303 -12.92 1.68 13.01
N ARG A 304 -12.13 2.20 12.05
CA ARG A 304 -10.93 1.51 11.55
C ARG A 304 -9.85 1.39 12.62
N LEU A 305 -9.60 2.46 13.37
CA LEU A 305 -8.65 2.46 14.49
C LEU A 305 -9.11 1.50 15.61
N GLN A 306 -10.41 1.39 15.87
CA GLN A 306 -10.98 0.43 16.83
C GLN A 306 -10.80 -1.02 16.37
N ALA A 307 -10.89 -1.29 15.06
CA ALA A 307 -10.61 -2.60 14.49
C ALA A 307 -9.14 -3.00 14.69
N ILE A 308 -8.20 -2.05 14.52
CA ILE A 308 -6.78 -2.25 14.83
C ILE A 308 -6.60 -2.55 16.32
N ASP A 309 -7.16 -1.73 17.22
CA ASP A 309 -7.07 -1.93 18.68
C ASP A 309 -7.55 -3.34 19.08
N THR A 310 -8.69 -3.75 18.54
CA THR A 310 -9.26 -5.09 18.76
C THR A 310 -8.31 -6.19 18.25
N ALA A 311 -7.71 -6.01 17.08
CA ALA A 311 -6.80 -6.98 16.50
C ALA A 311 -5.49 -7.10 17.28
N ILE A 312 -4.92 -5.97 17.75
CA ILE A 312 -3.74 -5.98 18.62
C ILE A 312 -4.07 -6.72 19.92
N ALA A 313 -5.19 -6.42 20.57
CA ALA A 313 -5.59 -7.08 21.82
C ALA A 313 -5.70 -8.62 21.66
N ARG A 314 -6.27 -9.08 20.53
CA ARG A 314 -6.38 -10.51 20.22
C ARG A 314 -5.04 -11.16 19.96
N LEU A 315 -4.14 -10.49 19.22
CA LEU A 315 -2.79 -10.98 19.00
C LEU A 315 -2.02 -11.07 20.32
N SER A 316 -2.06 -10.04 21.16
CA SER A 316 -1.39 -10.01 22.47
C SER A 316 -1.87 -11.11 23.40
N ALA A 317 -3.18 -11.40 23.41
CA ALA A 317 -3.75 -12.50 24.19
C ALA A 317 -3.23 -13.87 23.71
N ALA A 318 -3.25 -14.09 22.39
CA ALA A 318 -2.71 -15.33 21.79
C ALA A 318 -1.20 -15.48 22.06
N TRP A 319 -0.46 -14.37 21.93
CA TRP A 319 0.98 -14.31 22.19
C TRP A 319 1.33 -14.66 23.63
N THR A 320 0.61 -14.07 24.58
CA THR A 320 0.78 -14.33 26.02
C THR A 320 0.53 -15.79 26.35
N LYS A 321 -0.49 -16.40 25.74
CA LYS A 321 -0.81 -17.82 25.95
C LYS A 321 0.35 -18.73 25.53
N VAL A 322 0.94 -18.46 24.37
CA VAL A 322 2.09 -19.21 23.86
C VAL A 322 3.34 -18.97 24.73
N THR A 323 3.68 -17.72 25.00
CA THR A 323 4.93 -17.36 25.71
C THR A 323 4.96 -17.79 27.17
N ARG A 324 3.81 -17.95 27.82
CA ARG A 324 3.71 -18.50 29.19
C ARG A 324 3.74 -20.03 29.25
N ALA A 325 3.49 -20.72 28.13
CA ALA A 325 3.48 -22.17 28.10
C ALA A 325 4.90 -22.73 27.95
N LYS A 326 5.31 -23.65 28.85
CA LYS A 326 6.60 -24.37 28.72
C LYS A 326 6.71 -25.13 27.39
N ARG A 327 5.57 -25.64 26.90
CA ARG A 327 5.43 -26.34 25.62
C ARG A 327 4.10 -25.92 24.98
N PRO A 328 4.09 -24.90 24.12
CA PRO A 328 2.88 -24.44 23.45
C PRO A 328 2.30 -25.55 22.56
N VAL A 329 0.99 -25.77 22.63
CA VAL A 329 0.31 -26.72 21.73
C VAL A 329 0.14 -26.11 20.34
N ALA A 330 0.07 -26.96 19.31
CA ALA A 330 0.00 -26.51 17.92
C ALA A 330 -1.15 -25.52 17.66
N SER A 331 -2.32 -25.72 18.28
CA SER A 331 -3.47 -24.82 18.16
C SER A 331 -3.18 -23.40 18.65
N ASP A 332 -2.38 -23.24 19.71
CA ASP A 332 -2.05 -21.93 20.27
C ASP A 332 -1.05 -21.20 19.37
N THR A 333 -0.06 -21.91 18.85
CA THR A 333 0.85 -21.36 17.84
C THR A 333 0.10 -20.95 16.57
N SER A 334 -0.87 -21.76 16.13
CA SER A 334 -1.73 -21.44 14.99
C SER A 334 -2.61 -20.22 15.25
N ALA A 335 -3.08 -20.04 16.48
CA ALA A 335 -3.85 -18.87 16.87
C ALA A 335 -3.02 -17.59 16.77
N VAL A 336 -1.76 -17.60 17.22
CA VAL A 336 -0.84 -16.46 17.05
C VAL A 336 -0.71 -16.07 15.58
N ARG A 337 -0.41 -17.03 14.69
CA ARG A 337 -0.27 -16.77 13.25
C ARG A 337 -1.54 -16.19 12.65
N THR A 338 -2.69 -16.75 13.01
CA THR A 338 -3.99 -16.27 12.56
C THR A 338 -4.27 -14.83 13.01
N GLN A 339 -3.98 -14.51 14.28
CA GLN A 339 -4.20 -13.16 14.79
C GLN A 339 -3.18 -12.15 14.24
N ALA A 340 -1.95 -12.56 13.94
CA ALA A 340 -0.97 -11.73 13.26
C ALA A 340 -1.47 -11.34 11.86
N GLY A 341 -1.98 -12.31 11.09
CA GLY A 341 -2.65 -12.06 9.83
C GLY A 341 -3.82 -11.08 9.97
N LYS A 342 -4.70 -11.27 10.96
CA LYS A 342 -5.83 -10.35 11.22
C LYS A 342 -5.42 -8.94 11.63
N LEU A 343 -4.33 -8.78 12.37
CA LEU A 343 -3.81 -7.45 12.73
C LEU A 343 -3.28 -6.73 11.50
N ARG A 344 -2.44 -7.41 10.70
CA ARG A 344 -2.04 -6.91 9.38
C ARG A 344 -3.26 -6.50 8.56
N ASP A 345 -4.32 -7.32 8.59
CA ASP A 345 -5.58 -7.08 7.88
C ASP A 345 -6.45 -5.94 8.38
N ALA A 346 -6.25 -5.52 9.63
CA ALA A 346 -6.92 -4.34 10.15
C ALA A 346 -6.13 -3.08 9.79
N VAL A 347 -4.80 -3.15 9.85
CA VAL A 347 -3.93 -2.00 9.62
C VAL A 347 -3.98 -1.55 8.16
N LEU A 348 -3.89 -2.46 7.19
CA LEU A 348 -3.92 -2.02 5.81
C LEU A 348 -5.32 -1.57 5.38
N ALA A 349 -6.40 -2.22 5.82
CA ALA A 349 -7.75 -1.75 5.58
C ALA A 349 -7.95 -0.31 6.12
N ALA A 350 -7.35 0.00 7.27
CA ALA A 350 -7.33 1.36 7.80
C ALA A 350 -6.52 2.32 6.92
N TYR A 351 -5.30 1.93 6.54
CA TYR A 351 -4.41 2.72 5.68
C TYR A 351 -5.03 3.04 4.31
N ARG A 352 -5.54 2.03 3.59
CA ARG A 352 -6.22 2.20 2.30
C ARG A 352 -7.47 3.07 2.39
N GLY A 353 -8.04 3.15 3.59
CA GLY A 353 -9.22 3.97 3.87
C GLY A 353 -8.89 5.43 4.21
N LEU A 354 -7.63 5.78 4.41
CA LEU A 354 -7.22 7.16 4.69
C LEU A 354 -7.53 8.07 3.50
N GLU A 355 -7.86 9.33 3.78
CA GLU A 355 -7.99 10.31 2.70
C GLU A 355 -6.63 10.46 1.99
N GLY A 356 -6.62 10.64 0.68
CA GLY A 356 -5.41 10.61 -0.14
C GLY A 356 -5.09 9.18 -0.61
N GLU A 357 -4.93 8.23 0.32
CA GLU A 357 -4.67 6.82 0.00
C GLU A 357 -5.84 6.17 -0.76
N ALA A 358 -7.06 6.32 -0.24
CA ALA A 358 -8.26 5.81 -0.91
C ALA A 358 -8.44 6.38 -2.32
N ASP A 359 -8.01 7.63 -2.54
CA ASP A 359 -8.01 8.25 -3.85
C ASP A 359 -6.93 7.65 -4.75
N ALA A 360 -5.68 7.58 -4.27
CA ALA A 360 -4.55 7.06 -5.02
C ALA A 360 -4.78 5.61 -5.46
N PHE A 361 -5.26 4.73 -4.56
CA PHE A 361 -5.60 3.35 -4.89
C PHE A 361 -6.75 3.23 -5.89
N ARG A 362 -7.76 4.11 -5.83
CA ARG A 362 -8.84 4.12 -6.82
C ARG A 362 -8.30 4.47 -8.20
N VAL A 363 -7.47 5.51 -8.30
CA VAL A 363 -6.87 5.96 -9.56
C VAL A 363 -5.92 4.88 -10.11
N GLU A 364 -5.10 4.28 -9.24
CA GLU A 364 -4.25 3.14 -9.56
C GLU A 364 -5.05 1.97 -10.13
N ALA A 365 -6.17 1.60 -9.51
CA ALA A 365 -7.02 0.51 -10.00
C ALA A 365 -7.57 0.80 -11.40
N GLN A 366 -7.95 2.06 -11.69
CA GLN A 366 -8.39 2.48 -13.02
C GLN A 366 -7.27 2.41 -14.06
N VAL A 367 -6.05 2.85 -13.70
CA VAL A 367 -4.86 2.76 -14.56
C VAL A 367 -4.53 1.29 -14.86
N LYS A 368 -4.52 0.42 -13.85
CA LYS A 368 -4.27 -1.02 -13.99
C LYS A 368 -5.30 -1.68 -14.90
N ALA A 369 -6.58 -1.39 -14.71
CA ALA A 369 -7.66 -1.94 -15.53
C ALA A 369 -7.55 -1.48 -17.00
N ALA A 370 -7.25 -0.20 -17.22
CA ALA A 370 -7.07 0.37 -18.57
C ALA A 370 -5.85 -0.26 -19.27
N PHE A 371 -4.73 -0.39 -18.57
CA PHE A 371 -3.52 -1.01 -19.10
C PHE A 371 -3.74 -2.49 -19.44
N ALA A 372 -4.33 -3.27 -18.54
CA ALA A 372 -4.67 -4.68 -18.79
C ALA A 372 -5.60 -4.83 -20.01
N THR A 373 -6.61 -3.94 -20.14
CA THR A 373 -7.51 -3.90 -21.30
C THR A 373 -6.76 -3.63 -22.59
N LYS A 374 -5.79 -2.70 -22.57
CA LYS A 374 -4.93 -2.44 -23.74
C LYS A 374 -4.18 -3.71 -24.09
N LEU A 375 -3.49 -4.36 -23.15
CA LEU A 375 -2.72 -5.58 -23.44
C LEU A 375 -3.57 -6.76 -23.99
N ALA A 376 -4.86 -6.83 -23.65
CA ALA A 376 -5.75 -7.87 -24.16
C ALA A 376 -6.18 -7.65 -25.62
N LYS A 377 -6.23 -6.39 -26.09
CA LYS A 377 -6.53 -6.07 -27.50
C LYS A 377 -5.28 -6.35 -28.34
N ARG A 378 -5.34 -7.44 -29.11
CA ARG A 378 -4.32 -7.84 -30.10
C ARG A 378 -4.56 -7.17 -31.43
#